data_AF-A0A660M214-F1
#
_entry.id   AF-A0A660M214-F1
#
_cell.length_a   1.000
_cell.length_b   1.000
_cell.length_c   1.000
_cell.angle_alpha   90.00
_cell.angle_beta   90.00
_cell.angle_gamma   90.00
#
_symmetry.space_group_name_H-M   'P 1'
#
loop_
_entity.id
_entity.type
_entity.pdbx_description
1 polymer ?
#
loop_
_entity_poly.entity_id
_entity_poly.type
_entity_poly.pdbx_seq_one_letter_code
_entity_poly.pdbx_strand_id
1 'polypeptide(L)'
;MGSKPQVVKGVIGAAVGIAALAGIAGAMSNGQQQHATPAPVIQPVTYSDCRTEEIPFETQYEGSTGQYGYTEAVKQQGVVGSKKICKPSKPGYEDKVEVIAQPVNHVIVRTPKPAPQPVQQQATHRVGAICRDGWQSSATGRGACSHHGGVSEWLYE
;
A
#
# COMPACT_ATOMS: atom_id res chain seq x y z
N MET A 1 -8.14 -12.25 35.22
CA MET A 1 -6.69 -12.02 35.08
C MET A 1 -6.43 -11.49 33.67
N GLY A 2 -5.70 -10.38 33.53
CA GLY A 2 -5.33 -9.81 32.23
C GLY A 2 -5.39 -8.29 32.25
N SER A 3 -4.28 -7.67 32.61
CA SER A 3 -4.11 -6.25 32.97
C SER A 3 -4.20 -5.31 31.76
N LYS A 4 -4.89 -4.17 31.93
CA LYS A 4 -4.88 -3.03 31.00
C LYS A 4 -3.58 -2.22 31.15
N PRO A 5 -2.92 -1.78 30.08
CA PRO A 5 -1.82 -0.83 30.20
C PRO A 5 -2.39 0.58 30.45
N GLN A 6 -1.98 1.18 31.58
CA GLN A 6 -2.17 2.59 31.86
C GLN A 6 -1.08 3.38 31.14
N VAL A 7 -1.50 4.19 30.16
CA VAL A 7 -0.64 5.17 29.48
C VAL A 7 -0.37 6.32 30.45
N VAL A 8 0.89 6.45 30.88
CA VAL A 8 1.37 7.58 31.66
C VAL A 8 1.55 8.78 30.72
N LYS A 9 0.65 9.76 30.82
CA LYS A 9 0.80 11.06 30.16
C LYS A 9 1.80 11.90 30.95
N GLY A 10 2.96 12.14 30.35
CA GLY A 10 3.96 13.11 30.83
C GLY A 10 3.43 14.54 30.74
N VAL A 11 3.72 15.31 31.78
CA VAL A 11 3.25 16.68 32.05
C VAL A 11 4.06 17.68 31.22
N ILE A 12 3.36 18.58 30.52
CA ILE A 12 3.91 19.77 29.88
C ILE A 12 4.07 20.86 30.96
N GLY A 13 5.25 21.49 31.00
CA GLY A 13 5.60 22.48 32.01
C GLY A 13 4.91 23.83 31.85
N ALA A 14 4.88 24.58 32.95
CA ALA A 14 4.81 26.04 32.95
C ALA A 14 5.53 26.55 34.21
N ALA A 15 6.58 27.33 33.97
CA ALA A 15 7.29 28.11 34.98
C ALA A 15 6.48 29.36 35.31
N VAL A 16 6.21 29.61 36.60
CA VAL A 16 5.94 30.95 37.13
C VAL A 16 6.51 31.01 38.55
N GLY A 17 7.48 31.91 38.75
CA GLY A 17 8.06 32.17 40.06
C GLY A 17 7.16 33.02 40.95
N ILE A 18 7.54 33.16 42.22
CA ILE A 18 7.68 34.43 42.96
C ILE A 18 8.32 34.10 44.32
N ALA A 19 9.18 35.01 44.75
CA ALA A 19 10.03 34.98 45.93
C ALA A 19 9.28 35.01 47.27
N ALA A 20 9.93 34.51 48.33
CA ALA A 20 9.86 35.11 49.65
C ALA A 20 11.15 34.82 50.45
N LEU A 21 11.67 35.88 51.06
CA LEU A 21 12.87 35.98 51.86
C LEU A 21 12.70 35.38 53.26
N ALA A 22 13.84 34.94 53.84
CA ALA A 22 14.32 35.21 55.21
C ALA A 22 14.88 33.97 55.90
N GLY A 23 16.00 34.14 56.61
CA GLY A 23 16.40 33.23 57.69
C GLY A 23 17.88 32.88 57.73
N ILE A 24 18.67 33.78 58.31
CA ILE A 24 20.04 33.59 58.79
C ILE A 24 20.21 32.38 59.74
N ALA A 25 21.25 31.58 59.54
CA ALA A 25 21.95 30.88 60.63
C ALA A 25 23.35 30.47 60.14
N GLY A 26 24.38 31.11 60.70
CA GLY A 26 25.77 30.72 60.48
C GLY A 26 26.10 29.44 61.25
N ALA A 27 26.89 28.57 60.62
CA ALA A 27 27.64 27.53 61.31
C ALA A 27 29.00 27.33 60.61
N MET A 28 30.03 27.85 61.26
CA MET A 28 31.35 27.25 61.50
C MET A 28 32.00 26.46 60.34
N SER A 29 33.02 27.09 59.78
CA SER A 29 34.29 26.51 59.30
C SER A 29 34.50 25.01 59.50
N ASN A 30 34.70 24.29 58.40
CA ASN A 30 35.76 23.30 58.35
C ASN A 30 36.44 23.32 56.97
N GLY A 31 37.66 23.87 56.95
CA GLY A 31 38.50 23.94 55.76
C GLY A 31 38.97 22.56 55.34
N GLN A 32 38.19 21.90 54.50
CA GLN A 32 38.68 20.84 53.63
C GLN A 32 38.52 21.35 52.20
N GLN A 33 39.61 21.91 51.65
CA GLN A 33 39.74 22.13 50.22
C GLN A 33 39.72 20.76 49.54
N GLN A 34 38.52 20.27 49.25
CA GLN A 34 38.32 19.18 48.32
C GLN A 34 38.71 19.74 46.96
N HIS A 35 39.92 19.38 46.51
CA HIS A 35 40.26 19.42 45.10
C HIS A 35 39.24 18.53 44.39
N ALA A 36 38.15 19.13 43.90
CA ALA A 36 37.21 18.49 43.01
C ALA A 36 37.99 18.15 41.73
N THR A 37 38.28 16.86 41.56
CA THR A 37 38.71 16.33 40.26
C THR A 37 37.62 16.67 39.25
N PRO A 38 37.97 17.22 38.06
CA PRO A 38 36.98 17.45 37.02
C PRO A 38 36.28 16.14 36.72
N ALA A 39 34.94 16.15 36.77
CA ALA A 39 34.16 15.00 36.32
C ALA A 39 34.60 14.63 34.90
N PRO A 40 34.78 13.34 34.57
CA PRO A 40 35.20 12.94 33.24
C PRO A 40 34.18 13.48 32.23
N VAL A 41 34.64 14.35 31.33
CA VAL A 41 33.82 14.89 30.25
C VAL A 41 33.50 13.73 29.31
N ILE A 42 32.35 13.10 29.49
CA ILE A 42 31.86 12.08 28.56
C ILE A 42 31.55 12.82 27.26
N GLN A 43 32.49 12.80 26.31
CA GLN A 43 32.26 13.39 24.99
C GLN A 43 31.07 12.67 24.34
N PRO A 44 30.07 13.38 23.80
CA PRO A 44 28.94 12.75 23.12
C PRO A 44 29.40 12.02 21.85
N VAL A 45 28.73 10.92 21.48
CA VAL A 45 28.94 10.27 20.18
C VAL A 45 28.29 11.12 19.09
N THR A 46 29.05 11.42 18.06
CA THR A 46 28.58 12.14 16.87
C THR A 46 28.43 11.17 15.70
N TYR A 47 27.59 11.50 14.73
CA TYR A 47 27.34 10.67 13.56
C TYR A 47 27.65 11.45 12.28
N SER A 48 28.47 10.87 11.41
CA SER A 48 28.94 11.47 10.14
C SER A 48 28.93 10.43 9.01
N ASP A 49 29.43 10.80 7.84
CA ASP A 49 29.65 9.90 6.70
C ASP A 49 28.40 9.12 6.29
N CYS A 50 27.29 9.86 6.19
CA CYS A 50 25.99 9.27 5.95
C CYS A 50 25.81 8.85 4.49
N ARG A 51 25.21 7.67 4.28
CA ARG A 51 24.72 7.23 2.98
C ARG A 51 23.21 7.01 3.00
N THR A 52 22.58 7.17 1.85
CA THR A 52 21.16 6.83 1.66
C THR A 52 21.07 5.46 1.01
N GLU A 53 20.23 4.60 1.57
CA GLU A 53 19.86 3.30 1.00
C GLU A 53 18.35 3.28 0.73
N GLU A 54 17.96 2.58 -0.33
CA GLU A 54 16.55 2.39 -0.66
C GLU A 54 15.90 1.35 0.26
N ILE A 55 14.61 1.57 0.54
CA ILE A 55 13.76 0.59 1.22
C ILE A 55 12.77 0.06 0.16
N PRO A 56 12.82 -1.23 -0.21
CA PRO A 56 11.89 -1.78 -1.18
C PRO A 56 10.47 -1.76 -0.62
N PHE A 57 9.49 -1.67 -1.51
CA PHE A 57 8.09 -1.88 -1.17
C PHE A 57 7.68 -3.32 -1.43
N GLU A 58 6.58 -3.74 -0.80
CA GLU A 58 5.97 -5.04 -1.06
C GLU A 58 4.77 -4.93 -1.99
N THR A 59 4.41 -6.05 -2.64
CA THR A 59 3.15 -6.16 -3.39
C THR A 59 2.10 -6.85 -2.54
N GLN A 60 0.95 -6.20 -2.36
CA GLN A 60 -0.18 -6.72 -1.61
C GLN A 60 -1.37 -6.96 -2.53
N TYR A 61 -2.11 -8.04 -2.24
CA TYR A 61 -3.31 -8.41 -2.97
C TYR A 61 -4.54 -8.21 -2.09
N GLU A 62 -5.53 -7.50 -2.60
CA GLU A 62 -6.82 -7.27 -1.95
C GLU A 62 -7.97 -7.87 -2.79
N GLY A 63 -9.13 -8.08 -2.19
CA GLY A 63 -10.33 -8.55 -2.88
C GLY A 63 -10.54 -10.06 -2.78
N SER A 64 -11.32 -10.62 -3.71
CA SER A 64 -11.71 -12.02 -3.67
C SER A 64 -11.69 -12.68 -5.05
N THR A 65 -11.63 -14.00 -5.04
CA THR A 65 -11.71 -14.84 -6.23
C THR A 65 -13.12 -15.39 -6.37
N GLY A 66 -13.69 -15.32 -7.57
CA GLY A 66 -15.00 -15.89 -7.86
C GLY A 66 -14.90 -17.30 -8.43
N GLN A 67 -16.04 -18.00 -8.47
CA GLN A 67 -16.18 -19.31 -9.12
C GLN A 67 -15.74 -19.29 -10.59
N TYR A 68 -15.91 -18.15 -11.28
CA TYR A 68 -15.55 -17.98 -12.69
C TYR A 68 -14.18 -17.30 -12.88
N GLY A 69 -13.35 -17.27 -11.84
CA GLY A 69 -12.06 -16.59 -11.82
C GLY A 69 -12.14 -15.15 -11.32
N TYR A 70 -11.12 -14.36 -11.65
CA TYR A 70 -10.99 -12.96 -11.24
C TYR A 70 -10.23 -12.14 -12.29
N THR A 71 -10.34 -10.83 -12.20
CA THR A 71 -9.49 -9.86 -12.91
C THR A 71 -8.61 -9.13 -11.90
N GLU A 72 -7.43 -8.70 -12.32
CA GLU A 72 -6.51 -7.90 -11.51
C GLU A 72 -6.44 -6.47 -12.01
N ALA A 73 -6.45 -5.51 -11.09
CA ALA A 73 -6.23 -4.11 -11.37
C ALA A 73 -5.28 -3.50 -10.33
N VAL A 74 -4.36 -2.64 -10.77
CA VAL A 74 -3.51 -1.88 -9.85
C VAL A 74 -4.35 -0.80 -9.18
N LYS A 75 -4.54 -0.91 -7.86
CA LYS A 75 -5.20 0.11 -7.04
C LYS A 75 -4.22 1.16 -6.56
N GLN A 76 -2.99 0.76 -6.27
CA GLN A 76 -1.94 1.67 -5.82
C GLN A 76 -0.59 1.24 -6.39
N GLN A 77 0.12 2.17 -7.01
CA GLN A 77 1.48 1.93 -7.45
C GLN A 77 2.43 1.97 -6.25
N GLY A 78 3.33 0.98 -6.18
CA GLY A 78 4.39 0.97 -5.17
C GLY A 78 5.43 2.05 -5.39
N VAL A 79 5.92 2.63 -4.30
CA VAL A 79 6.98 3.65 -4.29
C VAL A 79 8.05 3.21 -3.30
N VAL A 80 9.30 3.18 -3.74
CA VAL A 80 10.43 2.82 -2.85
C VAL A 80 10.59 3.89 -1.76
N GLY A 81 10.84 3.43 -0.55
CA GLY A 81 11.23 4.29 0.56
C GLY A 81 12.74 4.56 0.55
N SER A 82 13.22 5.29 1.54
CA SER A 82 14.65 5.50 1.74
C SER A 82 15.00 5.64 3.21
N LYS A 83 16.18 5.15 3.58
CA LYS A 83 16.80 5.31 4.90
C LYS A 83 18.17 5.95 4.76
N LYS A 84 18.51 6.78 5.73
CA LYS A 84 19.85 7.31 5.94
C LYS A 84 20.57 6.44 6.96
N ILE A 85 21.82 6.11 6.68
CA ILE A 85 22.68 5.36 7.59
C ILE A 85 23.93 6.20 7.81
N CYS A 86 24.18 6.59 9.06
CA CYS A 86 25.32 7.41 9.45
C CYS A 86 26.25 6.63 10.40
N LYS A 87 27.55 6.77 10.20
CA LYS A 87 28.56 6.09 11.01
C LYS A 87 28.81 6.85 12.32
N PRO A 88 29.00 6.16 13.45
CA PRO A 88 29.36 6.78 14.71
C PRO A 88 30.83 7.19 14.73
N SER A 89 31.15 8.25 15.46
CA SER A 89 32.53 8.72 15.66
C SER A 89 33.35 7.86 16.63
N LYS A 90 32.73 6.87 17.29
CA LYS A 90 33.39 5.99 18.25
C LYS A 90 33.13 4.51 17.92
N PRO A 91 34.13 3.63 18.07
CA PRO A 91 33.97 2.19 17.92
C PRO A 91 33.08 1.62 19.04
N GLY A 92 32.39 0.51 18.74
CA GLY A 92 31.45 -0.14 19.67
C GLY A 92 30.04 0.47 19.69
N TYR A 93 29.77 1.44 18.82
CA TYR A 93 28.43 1.96 18.55
C TYR A 93 27.96 1.45 17.19
N GLU A 94 26.66 1.20 17.09
CA GLU A 94 26.01 0.82 15.84
C GLU A 94 25.77 2.05 14.95
N ASP A 95 25.64 1.83 13.65
CA ASP A 95 25.25 2.88 12.71
C ASP A 95 23.86 3.43 13.06
N LYS A 96 23.72 4.76 12.98
CA LYS A 96 22.42 5.40 13.16
C LYS A 96 21.62 5.28 11.88
N VAL A 97 20.52 4.55 11.94
CA VAL A 97 19.56 4.40 10.84
C VAL A 97 18.36 5.33 11.06
N GLU A 98 18.03 6.12 10.05
CA GLU A 98 16.88 7.03 10.05
C GLU A 98 16.08 6.84 8.78
N VAL A 99 14.79 6.49 8.89
CA VAL A 99 13.91 6.38 7.72
C VAL A 99 13.54 7.77 7.27
N ILE A 100 13.98 8.17 6.07
CA ILE A 100 13.68 9.48 5.48
C ILE A 100 12.31 9.44 4.81
N ALA A 101 12.01 8.35 4.10
CA ALA A 101 10.74 8.13 3.44
C ALA A 101 10.28 6.69 3.63
N GLN A 102 9.05 6.49 4.08
CA GLN A 102 8.46 5.17 4.19
C GLN A 102 8.13 4.64 2.77
N PRO A 103 8.38 3.34 2.49
CA PRO A 103 7.93 2.74 1.25
C PRO A 103 6.40 2.71 1.21
N VAL A 104 5.85 2.83 0.00
CA VAL A 104 4.43 2.68 -0.27
C VAL A 104 4.25 1.36 -1.01
N ASN A 105 3.43 0.45 -0.48
CA ASN A 105 3.21 -0.86 -1.09
C ASN A 105 2.45 -0.76 -2.42
N HIS A 106 2.78 -1.65 -3.35
CA HIS A 106 2.03 -1.83 -4.58
C HIS A 106 0.80 -2.69 -4.29
N VAL A 107 -0.41 -2.18 -4.54
CA VAL A 107 -1.66 -2.88 -4.22
C VAL A 107 -2.37 -3.30 -5.49
N ILE A 108 -2.58 -4.60 -5.65
CA ILE A 108 -3.36 -5.21 -6.73
C ILE A 108 -4.70 -5.67 -6.17
N VAL A 109 -5.80 -5.23 -6.77
CA VAL A 109 -7.15 -5.67 -6.40
C VAL A 109 -7.61 -6.76 -7.35
N ARG A 110 -8.09 -7.85 -6.77
CA ARG A 110 -8.77 -8.95 -7.44
C ARG A 110 -10.27 -8.77 -7.36
N THR A 111 -10.91 -8.74 -8.51
CA THR A 111 -12.37 -8.66 -8.63
C THR A 111 -12.91 -9.96 -9.21
N PRO A 112 -13.87 -10.64 -8.55
CA PRO A 112 -14.50 -11.84 -9.09
C PRO A 112 -15.08 -11.60 -10.48
N LYS A 113 -14.79 -12.50 -11.43
CA LYS A 113 -15.43 -12.44 -12.75
C LYS A 113 -16.92 -12.80 -12.60
N PRO A 114 -17.83 -12.01 -13.21
CA PRO A 114 -19.24 -12.38 -13.26
C PRO A 114 -19.44 -13.74 -13.94
N ALA A 115 -20.54 -14.40 -13.62
CA ALA A 115 -20.98 -15.56 -14.37
C ALA A 115 -21.05 -15.20 -15.87
N PRO A 116 -20.59 -16.08 -16.78
CA PRO A 116 -20.82 -15.89 -18.20
C PRO A 116 -22.31 -15.66 -18.43
N GLN A 117 -22.65 -14.50 -19.00
CA GLN A 117 -24.02 -14.25 -19.37
C GLN A 117 -24.38 -15.23 -20.50
N PRO A 118 -25.58 -15.83 -20.47
CA PRO A 118 -26.03 -16.61 -21.60
C PRO A 118 -25.99 -15.71 -22.82
N VAL A 119 -25.21 -16.09 -23.83
CA VAL A 119 -25.24 -15.41 -25.12
C VAL A 119 -26.67 -15.59 -25.60
N GLN A 120 -27.46 -14.51 -25.58
CA GLN A 120 -28.72 -14.48 -26.30
C GLN A 120 -28.32 -14.62 -27.77
N GLN A 121 -28.35 -15.86 -28.28
CA GLN A 121 -28.45 -16.08 -29.70
C GLN A 121 -29.70 -15.29 -30.09
N GLN A 122 -29.53 -14.16 -30.79
CA GLN A 122 -30.64 -13.51 -31.44
C GLN A 122 -31.26 -14.60 -32.30
N ALA A 123 -32.42 -15.10 -31.87
CA ALA A 123 -33.17 -16.09 -32.61
C ALA A 123 -33.79 -15.37 -33.79
N THR A 124 -32.96 -14.99 -34.74
CA THR A 124 -33.42 -14.38 -35.98
C THR A 124 -34.20 -15.43 -36.73
N HIS A 125 -35.48 -15.19 -36.93
CA HIS A 125 -36.35 -16.16 -37.58
C HIS A 125 -36.07 -16.09 -39.08
N ARG A 126 -35.88 -17.26 -39.72
CA ARG A 126 -35.70 -17.29 -41.17
C ARG A 126 -37.01 -16.89 -41.81
N VAL A 127 -36.99 -15.89 -42.69
CA VAL A 127 -38.15 -15.41 -43.44
C VAL A 127 -38.08 -15.72 -44.93
N GLY A 128 -36.91 -16.16 -45.42
CA GLY A 128 -36.73 -16.60 -46.79
C GLY A 128 -35.30 -16.96 -47.11
N ALA A 129 -34.98 -17.04 -48.40
CA ALA A 129 -33.65 -17.35 -48.92
C ALA A 129 -33.41 -16.68 -50.28
N ILE A 130 -32.17 -16.37 -50.58
CA ILE A 130 -31.69 -16.10 -51.94
C ILE A 130 -31.11 -17.39 -52.50
N CYS A 131 -31.60 -17.82 -53.66
CA CYS A 131 -31.14 -19.01 -54.37
C CYS A 131 -29.85 -18.72 -55.17
N ARG A 132 -29.15 -19.77 -55.63
CA ARG A 132 -27.85 -19.61 -56.33
C ARG A 132 -27.94 -18.92 -57.70
N ASP A 133 -29.10 -18.97 -58.33
CA ASP A 133 -29.39 -18.24 -59.56
C ASP A 133 -29.82 -16.78 -59.31
N GLY A 134 -29.83 -16.34 -58.05
CA GLY A 134 -30.27 -15.02 -57.62
C GLY A 134 -31.77 -14.91 -57.33
N TRP A 135 -32.56 -15.97 -57.52
CA TRP A 135 -33.99 -15.96 -57.23
C TRP A 135 -34.26 -15.83 -55.73
N GLN A 136 -35.17 -14.94 -55.33
CA GLN A 136 -35.59 -14.82 -53.93
C GLN A 136 -36.77 -15.75 -53.62
N SER A 137 -36.58 -16.65 -52.66
CA SER A 137 -37.60 -17.58 -52.15
C SER A 137 -38.08 -17.15 -50.76
N SER A 138 -39.37 -17.34 -50.47
CA SER A 138 -39.92 -17.22 -49.12
C SER A 138 -39.83 -18.54 -48.31
N ALA A 139 -39.22 -19.59 -48.87
CA ALA A 139 -39.03 -20.85 -48.17
C ALA A 139 -37.92 -20.73 -47.11
N THR A 140 -38.15 -21.29 -45.92
CA THR A 140 -37.29 -21.12 -44.73
C THR A 140 -36.71 -22.44 -44.19
N GLY A 141 -36.96 -23.54 -44.90
CA GLY A 141 -36.69 -24.90 -44.44
C GLY A 141 -36.05 -25.82 -45.49
N ARG A 142 -36.12 -27.12 -45.22
CA ARG A 142 -35.53 -28.15 -46.10
C ARG A 142 -36.17 -28.10 -47.49
N GLY A 143 -35.34 -28.14 -48.53
CA GLY A 143 -35.78 -28.08 -49.92
C GLY A 143 -35.96 -26.66 -50.48
N ALA A 144 -35.70 -25.61 -49.69
CA ALA A 144 -35.61 -24.25 -50.22
C ALA A 144 -34.61 -24.18 -51.38
N CYS A 145 -35.00 -23.51 -52.46
CA CYS A 145 -34.20 -23.36 -53.68
C CYS A 145 -33.78 -24.67 -54.36
N SER A 146 -34.45 -25.81 -54.13
CA SER A 146 -34.06 -27.10 -54.73
C SER A 146 -34.02 -27.09 -56.26
N HIS A 147 -34.93 -26.37 -56.90
CA HIS A 147 -34.99 -26.19 -58.36
C HIS A 147 -34.04 -25.08 -58.86
N HIS A 148 -33.52 -24.26 -57.95
CA HIS A 148 -32.69 -23.09 -58.21
C HIS A 148 -31.22 -23.30 -57.76
N GLY A 149 -30.78 -24.57 -57.74
CA GLY A 149 -29.40 -24.93 -57.40
C GLY A 149 -29.06 -24.89 -55.90
N GLY A 150 -30.05 -24.71 -55.03
CA GLY A 150 -29.90 -24.62 -53.58
C GLY A 150 -29.83 -23.19 -53.05
N VAL A 151 -29.82 -23.06 -51.73
CA VAL A 151 -29.75 -21.77 -51.03
C VAL A 151 -28.35 -21.19 -51.13
N SER A 152 -28.27 -19.92 -51.52
CA SER A 152 -27.07 -19.09 -51.43
C SER A 152 -26.99 -18.40 -50.08
N GLU A 153 -28.07 -17.73 -49.67
CA GLU A 153 -28.15 -16.96 -48.42
C GLU A 153 -29.54 -17.12 -47.78
N TRP A 154 -29.61 -17.17 -46.44
CA TRP A 154 -30.89 -17.13 -45.72
C TRP A 154 -31.23 -15.70 -45.33
N LEU A 155 -32.49 -15.33 -45.49
CA LEU A 155 -33.05 -14.05 -45.04
C LEU A 155 -33.63 -14.23 -43.64
N TYR A 156 -33.43 -13.21 -42.81
CA TYR A 156 -33.73 -13.24 -41.38
C TYR A 156 -34.51 -11.99 -40.96
N GLU A 157 -35.38 -12.13 -39.96
CA GLU A 157 -36.03 -11.03 -39.21
C GLU A 157 -35.67 -11.07 -37.72
#